data_AF-A0A1Z5J1A1-F1
#
_entry.id   AF-A0A1Z5J1A1-F1
#
_cell.length_a   1.000
_cell.length_b   1.000
_cell.length_c   1.000
_cell.angle_alpha   90.00
_cell.angle_beta   90.00
_cell.angle_gamma   90.00
#
_symmetry.space_group_name_H-M   'P 1'
#
loop_
_entity.id
_entity.type
_entity.pdbx_description
1 polymer ?
#
loop_
_entity_poly.entity_id
_entity_poly.type
_entity_poly.pdbx_seq_one_letter_code
_entity_poly.pdbx_strand_id
1 'polypeptide(L)'
;MLSNVHYFTQVQTDVSQVLISLDKQAKCHARATGSQLACLVIFLAATIGVVSVQPLASISYTSVTLKEVMAAPAEQLCFSLMIGAFCISWIFWLRDLKYESLDSKYNELYRQHSELIKTSASLTELNAHYHHLMSIATHFTITSNVILVAYAAGIIVYHLQG
;
A
#
# COMPACT_ATOMS: atom_id res chain seq x y z
N MET A 1 -19.12 6.14 -45.44
CA MET A 1 -19.68 5.37 -44.30
C MET A 1 -18.68 4.36 -43.72
N LEU A 2 -17.99 3.52 -44.50
CA LEU A 2 -16.97 2.58 -43.97
C LEU A 2 -15.81 3.25 -43.20
N SER A 3 -15.31 4.40 -43.68
CA SER A 3 -14.22 5.13 -43.01
C SER A 3 -14.57 5.61 -41.60
N ASN A 4 -15.82 6.03 -41.36
CA ASN A 4 -16.29 6.42 -40.01
C ASN A 4 -16.42 5.22 -39.08
N VAL A 5 -16.82 4.05 -39.60
CA VAL A 5 -16.88 2.81 -38.82
C VAL A 5 -15.48 2.35 -38.43
N HIS A 6 -14.52 2.39 -39.36
CA HIS A 6 -13.12 2.07 -39.07
C HIS A 6 -12.50 3.02 -38.05
N TYR A 7 -12.75 4.33 -38.19
CA TYR A 7 -12.30 5.33 -37.23
C TYR A 7 -12.88 5.08 -35.83
N PHE A 8 -14.18 4.80 -35.73
CA PHE A 8 -14.83 4.49 -34.46
C PHE A 8 -14.27 3.21 -33.81
N THR A 9 -14.08 2.14 -34.58
CA THR A 9 -13.45 0.91 -34.07
C THR A 9 -12.00 1.12 -33.65
N GLN A 10 -11.27 1.99 -34.33
CA GLN A 10 -9.88 2.30 -33.98
C GLN A 10 -9.82 3.08 -32.66
N VAL A 11 -10.64 4.13 -32.50
CA VAL A 11 -10.74 4.88 -31.24
C VAL A 11 -11.17 3.98 -30.08
N GLN A 12 -12.13 3.07 -30.31
CA GLN A 12 -12.54 2.10 -29.29
C GLN A 12 -11.39 1.15 -28.89
N THR A 13 -10.56 0.75 -29.84
CA THR A 13 -9.40 -0.12 -29.59
C THR A 13 -8.32 0.64 -28.81
N ASP A 14 -8.04 1.88 -29.18
CA ASP A 14 -7.05 2.73 -28.51
C ASP A 14 -7.47 3.02 -27.05
N VAL A 15 -8.74 3.39 -26.83
CA VAL A 15 -9.29 3.60 -25.48
C VAL A 15 -9.22 2.32 -24.65
N SER A 16 -9.53 1.17 -25.24
CA SER A 16 -9.41 -0.13 -24.57
C SER A 16 -7.98 -0.43 -24.14
N GLN A 17 -6.99 -0.23 -25.03
CA GLN A 17 -5.58 -0.46 -24.70
C GLN A 17 -5.10 0.46 -23.57
N VAL A 18 -5.46 1.74 -23.60
CA VAL A 18 -5.11 2.68 -22.53
C VAL A 18 -5.75 2.24 -21.22
N LEU A 19 -7.04 1.88 -21.22
CA LEU A 19 -7.75 1.44 -20.01
C LEU A 19 -7.17 0.13 -19.44
N ILE A 20 -6.77 -0.82 -20.30
CA ILE A 20 -6.06 -2.04 -19.88
C ILE A 20 -4.70 -1.70 -19.25
N SER A 21 -3.97 -0.74 -19.82
CA SER A 21 -2.68 -0.31 -19.28
C SER A 21 -2.81 0.35 -17.90
N LEU A 22 -3.89 1.10 -17.68
CA LEU A 22 -4.23 1.72 -16.40
C LEU A 22 -4.67 0.66 -15.38
N ASP A 23 -5.51 -0.30 -15.77
CA ASP A 23 -5.91 -1.44 -14.94
C ASP A 23 -4.69 -2.25 -14.46
N LYS A 24 -3.74 -2.54 -15.36
CA LYS A 24 -2.51 -3.24 -14.99
C LYS A 24 -1.69 -2.46 -13.97
N GLN A 25 -1.61 -1.14 -14.11
CA GLN A 25 -0.93 -0.29 -13.13
C GLN A 25 -1.69 -0.24 -11.80
N ALA A 26 -3.03 -0.19 -11.82
CA ALA A 26 -3.87 -0.23 -10.62
C ALA A 26 -3.70 -1.56 -9.85
N LYS A 27 -3.58 -2.69 -10.55
CA LYS A 27 -3.22 -3.99 -9.93
C LYS A 27 -1.87 -3.93 -9.23
N CYS A 28 -0.87 -3.31 -9.86
CA CYS A 28 0.44 -3.14 -9.25
C CYS A 28 0.41 -2.22 -8.03
N HIS A 29 -0.38 -1.14 -8.09
CA HIS A 29 -0.62 -0.21 -6.98
C HIS A 29 -1.29 -0.92 -5.78
N ALA A 30 -2.40 -1.63 -6.02
CA ALA A 30 -3.09 -2.42 -4.99
C ALA A 30 -2.18 -3.49 -4.35
N ARG A 31 -1.31 -4.12 -5.15
CA ARG A 31 -0.32 -5.08 -4.63
C ARG A 31 0.78 -4.40 -3.80
N ALA A 32 1.27 -3.24 -4.22
CA ALA A 32 2.31 -2.51 -3.49
C ALA A 32 1.80 -2.03 -2.12
N THR A 33 0.63 -1.40 -2.10
CA THR A 33 -0.04 -0.95 -0.87
C THR A 33 -0.43 -2.12 0.04
N GLY A 34 -0.92 -3.23 -0.53
CA GLY A 34 -1.19 -4.45 0.23
C GLY A 34 0.05 -5.09 0.85
N SER A 35 1.17 -5.14 0.11
CA SER A 35 2.45 -5.60 0.65
C SER A 35 2.98 -4.69 1.76
N GLN A 36 2.86 -3.37 1.59
CA GLN A 36 3.23 -2.40 2.62
C GLN A 36 2.43 -2.63 3.91
N LEU A 37 1.11 -2.81 3.80
CA LEU A 37 0.23 -3.08 4.93
C LEU A 37 0.62 -4.39 5.63
N ALA A 38 0.90 -5.46 4.88
CA ALA A 38 1.36 -6.72 5.46
C ALA A 38 2.67 -6.56 6.25
N CYS A 39 3.63 -5.78 5.73
CA CYS A 39 4.86 -5.46 6.45
C CYS A 39 4.58 -4.68 7.75
N LEU A 40 3.66 -3.72 7.73
CA LEU A 40 3.28 -2.97 8.94
C LEU A 40 2.60 -3.86 9.98
N VAL A 41 1.77 -4.82 9.56
CA VAL A 41 1.15 -5.80 10.48
C VAL A 41 2.20 -6.71 11.10
N ILE A 42 3.18 -7.20 10.33
CA ILE A 42 4.30 -7.99 10.87
C ILE A 42 5.12 -7.15 11.87
N PHE A 43 5.38 -5.89 11.54
CA PHE A 43 6.08 -4.96 12.43
C PHE A 43 5.34 -4.76 13.76
N LEU A 44 4.02 -4.54 13.73
CA LEU A 44 3.19 -4.43 14.93
C LEU A 44 3.20 -5.73 15.74
N ALA A 45 3.03 -6.88 15.10
CA ALA A 45 3.04 -8.18 15.78
C ALA A 45 4.39 -8.46 16.46
N ALA A 46 5.51 -8.14 15.79
CA ALA A 46 6.84 -8.27 16.37
C ALA A 46 7.03 -7.31 17.56
N THR A 47 6.53 -6.07 17.45
CA THR A 47 6.59 -5.09 18.55
C THR A 47 5.82 -5.57 19.78
N ILE A 48 4.59 -6.07 19.59
CA ILE A 48 3.79 -6.66 20.68
C ILE A 48 4.51 -7.87 21.28
N GLY A 49 5.16 -8.70 20.45
CA GLY A 49 5.98 -9.83 20.90
C GLY A 49 7.10 -9.41 21.84
N VAL A 50 7.85 -8.36 21.50
CA VAL A 50 8.92 -7.81 22.35
C VAL A 50 8.36 -7.26 23.67
N VAL A 51 7.22 -6.56 23.65
CA VAL A 51 6.59 -6.01 24.86
C VAL A 51 6.00 -7.10 25.76
N SER A 52 5.55 -8.23 25.18
CA SER A 52 4.90 -9.33 25.92
C SER A 52 5.89 -10.30 26.57
N VAL A 53 7.14 -10.36 26.08
CA VAL A 53 8.21 -11.16 26.69
C VAL A 53 8.76 -10.37 27.88
N GLN A 54 8.81 -11.02 29.05
CA GLN A 54 8.66 -10.36 30.33
C GLN A 54 9.91 -9.78 31.03
N PRO A 55 11.13 -9.60 30.45
CA PRO A 55 12.14 -8.86 31.20
C PRO A 55 12.06 -7.34 30.99
N LEU A 56 11.31 -6.80 30.01
CA LEU A 56 11.30 -5.35 29.78
C LEU A 56 10.47 -4.52 30.77
N ALA A 57 9.48 -5.12 31.45
CA ALA A 57 8.74 -4.42 32.51
C ALA A 57 9.51 -4.36 33.85
N SER A 58 10.57 -5.17 34.00
CA SER A 58 11.33 -5.31 35.25
C SER A 58 12.77 -4.80 35.18
N ILE A 59 13.28 -4.48 33.98
CA ILE A 59 14.61 -3.86 33.83
C ILE A 59 14.46 -2.35 34.05
N SER A 60 14.60 -1.98 35.32
CA SER A 60 14.89 -0.61 35.77
C SER A 60 15.89 0.06 34.83
N TYR A 61 15.54 1.26 34.34
CA TYR A 61 16.28 2.31 33.63
C TYR A 61 17.84 2.31 33.68
N THR A 62 18.48 1.22 33.33
CA THR A 62 19.94 1.14 33.21
C THR A 62 20.25 0.43 31.92
N SER A 63 20.32 1.23 30.85
CA SER A 63 20.97 0.91 29.57
C SER A 63 20.87 -0.56 29.17
N VAL A 64 19.73 -0.97 28.60
CA VAL A 64 19.71 -2.21 27.80
C VAL A 64 20.73 -2.01 26.68
N THR A 65 21.91 -2.58 26.86
CA THR A 65 22.96 -2.49 25.86
C THR A 65 22.54 -3.37 24.69
N LEU A 66 22.81 -2.94 23.46
CA LEU A 66 22.52 -3.72 22.24
C LEU A 66 23.03 -5.18 22.34
N LYS A 67 24.05 -5.42 23.17
CA LYS A 67 24.63 -6.73 23.51
C LYS A 67 23.68 -7.67 24.26
N GLU A 68 22.83 -7.19 25.15
CA GLU A 68 21.89 -8.05 25.91
C GLU A 68 20.75 -8.55 25.03
N VAL A 69 20.22 -7.68 24.16
CA VAL A 69 19.24 -8.03 23.12
C VAL A 69 19.83 -9.03 22.11
N MET A 70 21.12 -8.92 21.80
CA MET A 70 21.84 -9.89 20.95
C MET A 70 22.10 -11.24 21.65
N ALA A 71 21.97 -11.32 22.98
CA ALA A 71 22.21 -12.56 23.73
C ALA A 71 20.97 -13.47 23.78
N ALA A 72 19.77 -12.91 23.57
CA ALA A 72 18.52 -13.65 23.52
C ALA A 72 18.09 -13.92 22.05
N PRO A 73 18.17 -15.17 21.55
CA PRO A 73 17.90 -15.46 20.14
C PRO A 73 16.45 -15.14 19.71
N ALA A 74 15.50 -15.20 20.64
CA ALA A 74 14.10 -14.83 20.38
C ALA A 74 13.92 -13.31 20.22
N GLU A 75 14.59 -12.51 21.04
CA GLU A 75 14.54 -11.04 20.97
C GLU A 75 15.28 -10.54 19.72
N GLN A 76 16.45 -11.09 19.42
CA GLN A 76 17.19 -10.79 18.20
C GLN A 76 16.34 -11.06 16.94
N LEU A 77 15.58 -12.15 16.91
CA LEU A 77 14.66 -12.46 15.80
C LEU A 77 13.54 -11.42 15.70
N CYS A 78 12.92 -11.02 16.82
CA CYS A 78 11.88 -10.00 16.82
C CYS A 78 12.41 -8.62 16.39
N PHE A 79 13.56 -8.19 16.89
CA PHE A 79 14.19 -6.94 16.47
C PHE A 79 14.58 -6.95 14.99
N SER A 80 15.13 -8.06 14.50
CA SER A 80 15.47 -8.22 13.08
C SER A 80 14.22 -8.16 12.20
N LEU A 81 13.12 -8.77 12.63
CA LEU A 81 11.82 -8.70 11.96
C LEU A 81 11.25 -7.28 11.98
N MET A 82 11.34 -6.56 13.10
CA MET A 82 10.89 -5.16 13.19
C MET A 82 11.65 -4.27 12.19
N ILE A 83 12.98 -4.28 12.24
CA ILE A 83 13.81 -3.45 11.35
C ILE A 83 13.59 -3.86 9.88
N GLY A 84 13.60 -5.16 9.59
CA GLY A 84 13.40 -5.68 8.24
C GLY A 84 12.02 -5.31 7.68
N ALA A 85 10.95 -5.54 8.44
CA ALA A 85 9.59 -5.22 8.01
C ALA A 85 9.39 -3.71 7.81
N PHE A 86 9.98 -2.89 8.68
CA PHE A 86 9.94 -1.44 8.55
C PHE A 86 10.66 -0.94 7.28
N CYS A 87 11.90 -1.39 7.04
CA CYS A 87 12.65 -1.04 5.85
C CYS A 87 11.93 -1.49 4.57
N ILE A 88 11.41 -2.72 4.54
CA ILE A 88 10.68 -3.26 3.39
C ILE A 88 9.37 -2.49 3.17
N SER A 89 8.65 -2.14 4.23
CA SER A 89 7.44 -1.29 4.16
C SER A 89 7.76 0.04 3.47
N TRP A 90 8.87 0.68 3.82
CA TRP A 90 9.29 1.94 3.21
C TRP A 90 9.64 1.81 1.73
N ILE A 91 10.26 0.71 1.32
CA ILE A 91 10.53 0.41 -0.10
C ILE A 91 9.23 0.29 -0.88
N PHE A 92 8.22 -0.41 -0.34
CA PHE A 92 6.91 -0.53 -0.98
C PHE A 92 6.21 0.82 -1.07
N TRP A 93 6.28 1.64 -0.03
CA TRP A 93 5.74 3.00 -0.04
C TRP A 93 6.40 3.89 -1.11
N LEU A 94 7.73 3.89 -1.22
CA LEU A 94 8.44 4.64 -2.26
C LEU A 94 8.09 4.17 -3.67
N ARG A 95 7.88 2.86 -3.84
CA ARG A 95 7.41 2.32 -5.12
C ARG A 95 5.98 2.78 -5.44
N ASP A 96 5.18 2.99 -4.41
CA ASP A 96 3.79 3.41 -4.53
C ASP A 96 3.62 4.84 -5.06
N LEU A 97 4.54 5.74 -4.72
CA LEU A 97 4.57 7.13 -5.22
C LEU A 97 4.52 7.23 -6.75
N LYS A 98 5.00 6.20 -7.47
CA LYS A 98 4.94 6.16 -8.94
C LYS A 98 3.51 6.09 -9.48
N TYR A 99 2.55 5.67 -8.65
CA TYR A 99 1.16 5.46 -9.02
C TYR A 99 0.25 6.65 -8.66
N GLU A 100 0.78 7.72 -8.05
CA GLU A 100 0.01 8.92 -7.67
C GLU A 100 -0.72 9.55 -8.87
N SER A 101 -0.12 9.50 -10.06
CA SER A 101 -0.71 10.03 -11.30
C SER A 101 -1.75 9.12 -11.97
N LEU A 102 -2.08 7.95 -11.42
CA LEU A 102 -3.03 7.03 -12.07
C LEU A 102 -4.43 7.64 -12.15
N ASP A 103 -4.90 8.20 -11.04
CA ASP A 103 -6.25 8.74 -10.94
C ASP A 103 -6.44 9.92 -11.92
N SER A 104 -5.45 10.81 -12.01
CA SER A 104 -5.48 11.91 -12.97
C SER A 104 -5.49 11.44 -14.43
N LYS A 105 -4.69 10.41 -14.76
CA LYS A 105 -4.64 9.85 -16.12
C LYS A 105 -5.95 9.17 -16.51
N TYR A 106 -6.55 8.45 -15.56
CA TYR A 106 -7.85 7.83 -15.75
C TYR A 106 -8.96 8.89 -15.90
N ASN A 107 -8.99 9.91 -15.05
CA ASN A 107 -10.00 10.98 -15.11
C ASN A 107 -9.95 11.73 -16.44
N GLU A 108 -8.75 11.97 -16.99
CA GLU A 108 -8.63 12.58 -18.32
C GLU A 108 -9.18 11.66 -19.43
N LEU A 109 -8.84 10.36 -19.41
CA LEU A 109 -9.36 9.38 -20.38
C LEU A 109 -10.90 9.27 -20.28
N TYR A 110 -11.43 9.20 -19.06
CA TYR A 110 -12.85 9.11 -18.82
C TYR A 110 -13.58 10.38 -19.29
N ARG A 111 -13.03 11.56 -19.02
CA ARG A 111 -13.60 12.83 -19.50
C ARG A 111 -13.66 12.89 -21.03
N GLN A 112 -12.64 12.40 -21.72
CA GLN A 112 -12.57 12.40 -23.18
C GLN A 112 -13.46 11.34 -23.84
N HIS A 113 -13.68 10.19 -23.20
CA HIS A 113 -14.35 9.03 -23.81
C HIS A 113 -15.49 8.43 -22.99
N SER A 114 -16.14 9.21 -22.11
CA SER A 114 -17.16 8.69 -21.17
C SER A 114 -18.32 7.98 -21.86
N GLU A 115 -18.81 8.51 -22.98
CA GLU A 115 -19.92 7.89 -23.72
C GLU A 115 -19.53 6.53 -24.29
N LEU A 116 -18.31 6.40 -24.82
CA LEU A 116 -17.78 5.18 -25.39
C LEU A 116 -17.52 4.10 -24.32
N ILE A 117 -17.06 4.52 -23.13
CA ILE A 117 -16.88 3.63 -21.97
C ILE A 117 -18.24 3.12 -21.47
N LYS A 118 -19.26 3.98 -21.39
CA LYS A 118 -20.62 3.64 -20.89
C LYS A 118 -21.42 2.76 -21.86
N THR A 119 -21.19 2.91 -23.15
CA THR A 119 -21.96 2.19 -24.19
C THR A 119 -21.37 0.82 -24.52
N SER A 120 -20.06 0.62 -24.29
CA SER A 120 -19.41 -0.67 -24.49
C SER A 120 -19.38 -1.48 -23.19
N ALA A 121 -20.02 -2.65 -23.21
CA ALA A 121 -20.08 -3.55 -22.05
C ALA A 121 -18.68 -3.95 -21.53
N SER A 122 -17.74 -4.25 -22.43
CA SER A 122 -16.37 -4.64 -22.07
C SER A 122 -15.57 -3.51 -21.42
N LEU A 123 -15.77 -2.27 -21.87
CA LEU A 123 -15.11 -1.11 -21.27
C LEU A 123 -15.76 -0.74 -19.94
N THR A 124 -17.07 -0.91 -19.80
CA THR A 124 -17.78 -0.70 -18.53
C THR A 124 -17.29 -1.68 -17.45
N GLU A 125 -17.10 -2.96 -17.79
CA GLU A 125 -16.57 -3.96 -16.87
C GLU A 125 -15.12 -3.64 -16.45
N LEU A 126 -14.26 -3.33 -17.42
CA LEU A 126 -12.88 -2.96 -17.15
C LEU A 126 -12.78 -1.67 -16.31
N ASN A 127 -13.70 -0.74 -16.56
CA ASN A 127 -13.85 0.49 -15.79
C ASN A 127 -14.21 0.21 -14.31
N ALA A 128 -15.21 -0.63 -14.08
CA ALA A 128 -15.63 -1.03 -12.73
C ALA A 128 -14.48 -1.75 -12.00
N HIS A 129 -13.75 -2.62 -12.70
CA HIS A 129 -12.62 -3.33 -12.15
C HIS A 129 -11.47 -2.39 -11.75
N TYR A 130 -11.15 -1.40 -12.60
CA TYR A 130 -10.17 -0.37 -12.29
C TYR A 130 -10.55 0.41 -11.01
N HIS A 131 -11.80 0.86 -10.89
CA HIS A 131 -12.26 1.58 -9.70
C HIS A 131 -12.22 0.73 -8.44
N HIS A 132 -12.60 -0.54 -8.53
CA HIS A 132 -12.51 -1.47 -7.41
C HIS A 132 -11.06 -1.61 -6.92
N LEU A 133 -10.09 -1.74 -7.83
CA LEU A 133 -8.67 -1.81 -7.47
C LEU A 133 -8.15 -0.52 -6.84
N MET A 134 -8.50 0.64 -7.39
CA MET A 134 -8.13 1.94 -6.83
C MET A 134 -8.73 2.16 -5.43
N SER A 135 -9.98 1.74 -5.22
CA SER A 135 -10.62 1.79 -3.91
C SER A 135 -9.88 0.91 -2.89
N ILE A 136 -9.56 -0.34 -3.26
CA ILE A 136 -8.78 -1.24 -2.39
C ILE A 136 -7.42 -0.64 -2.05
N ALA A 137 -6.70 -0.12 -3.05
CA ALA A 137 -5.38 0.47 -2.83
C ALA A 137 -5.46 1.68 -1.90
N THR A 138 -6.46 2.54 -2.08
CA THR A 138 -6.73 3.68 -1.20
C THR A 138 -7.03 3.22 0.23
N HIS A 139 -7.87 2.20 0.41
CA HIS A 139 -8.14 1.62 1.73
C HIS A 139 -6.88 1.09 2.40
N PHE A 140 -6.00 0.40 1.66
CA PHE A 140 -4.72 -0.09 2.20
C PHE A 140 -3.77 1.05 2.57
N THR A 141 -3.69 2.10 1.75
CA THR A 141 -2.87 3.29 2.05
C THR A 141 -3.36 4.00 3.31
N ILE A 142 -4.67 4.26 3.41
CA ILE A 142 -5.25 4.90 4.60
C ILE A 142 -4.98 4.05 5.84
N THR A 143 -5.22 2.74 5.77
CA THR A 143 -4.99 1.82 6.90
C THR A 143 -3.52 1.81 7.30
N SER A 144 -2.60 1.78 6.34
CA SER A 144 -1.16 1.84 6.58
C SER A 144 -0.75 3.13 7.29
N ASN A 145 -1.29 4.28 6.85
CA ASN A 145 -1.05 5.57 7.47
C ASN A 145 -1.61 5.63 8.90
N VAL A 146 -2.81 5.11 9.13
CA VAL A 146 -3.41 5.03 10.48
C VAL A 146 -2.54 4.20 11.41
N ILE A 147 -2.03 3.05 10.95
CA ILE A 147 -1.11 2.21 11.73
C ILE A 147 0.16 2.99 12.10
N LEU A 148 0.80 3.65 11.13
CA LEU A 148 2.02 4.43 11.38
C LEU A 148 1.79 5.57 12.38
N VAL A 149 0.69 6.32 12.22
CA VAL A 149 0.33 7.41 13.14
C VAL A 149 0.03 6.88 14.53
N ALA A 150 -0.74 5.80 14.65
CA ALA A 150 -1.05 5.17 15.92
C ALA A 150 0.22 4.66 16.62
N TYR A 151 1.15 4.07 15.87
CA TYR A 151 2.44 3.62 16.38
C TYR A 151 3.30 4.79 16.88
N ALA A 152 3.42 5.86 16.11
CA ALA A 152 4.14 7.07 16.50
C ALA A 152 3.53 7.73 17.76
N ALA A 153 2.20 7.84 17.81
CA ALA A 153 1.48 8.35 18.97
C ALA A 153 1.71 7.48 20.21
N GLY A 154 1.70 6.15 20.07
CA GLY A 154 2.02 5.21 21.14
C GLY A 154 3.42 5.42 21.71
N ILE A 155 4.42 5.61 20.84
CA ILE A 155 5.80 5.92 21.28
C ILE A 155 5.84 7.25 22.05
N ILE A 156 5.18 8.30 21.56
CA ILE A 156 5.15 9.62 22.20
C ILE A 156 4.50 9.53 23.58
N VAL A 157 3.34 8.88 23.69
CA VAL A 157 2.65 8.70 24.98
C VAL A 157 3.51 7.90 25.95
N TYR A 158 4.15 6.82 25.49
CA TYR A 158 5.07 6.02 26.30
C TYR A 158 6.23 6.86 26.86
N HIS A 159 6.83 7.73 26.03
CA HIS A 159 7.91 8.62 26.47
C HIS A 159 7.45 9.80 27.36
N LEU A 160 6.18 10.19 27.30
CA LEU A 160 5.61 11.23 28.16
C LEU A 160 5.14 10.71 29.52
N GLN A 161 4.88 9.39 29.62
CA GLN A 161 4.44 8.74 30.87
C GLN A 161 5.60 8.16 31.71
N GLY A 162 6.81 8.05 31.14
CA GLY A 162 8.04 7.69 31.85
C GLY A 162 8.82 8.91 32.30
#